data_AF-A0A1Q6LHR9-F1
#
_entry.id   AF-A0A1Q6LHR9-F1
#
_cell.length_a   1.000
_cell.length_b   1.000
_cell.length_c   1.000
_cell.angle_alpha   90.00
_cell.angle_beta   90.00
_cell.angle_gamma   90.00
#
_symmetry.space_group_name_H-M   'P 1'
#
loop_
_entity.id
_entity.type
_entity.pdbx_description
1 polymer ?
#
loop_
_entity_poly.entity_id
_entity_poly.type
_entity_poly.pdbx_seq_one_letter_code
_entity_poly.pdbx_strand_id
1 'polypeptide(L)'
;MKKFFIFLIILLLIICTICYTYLVYQAKYNNAKQINAAFQKYYNKKIYGADLATAINKAIDYNTKNGIEKNKDSLFIENETNSIKINIKMIDKDNTYPMEKIAASGIEKFIDYYNKIQFECTDIQYHTNTNMVKSLLFEQITT
;
A
#
# COMPACT_ATOMS: atom_id res chain seq x y z
N MET A 1 -51.15 21.75 3.12
CA MET A 1 -50.02 22.32 2.34
C MET A 1 -48.73 22.43 3.15
N LYS A 2 -48.63 23.21 4.24
CA LYS A 2 -47.38 23.34 5.04
C LYS A 2 -46.80 21.99 5.53
N LYS A 3 -47.64 21.08 6.04
CA LYS A 3 -47.21 19.73 6.47
C LYS A 3 -46.66 18.87 5.31
N PHE A 4 -47.18 19.04 4.10
CA PHE A 4 -46.71 18.36 2.90
C PHE A 4 -45.34 18.90 2.45
N PHE A 5 -45.15 20.22 2.47
CA PHE A 5 -43.84 20.83 2.19
C PHE A 5 -42.78 20.43 3.21
N ILE A 6 -43.13 20.37 4.49
CA ILE A 6 -42.22 19.89 5.54
C ILE A 6 -41.80 18.43 5.27
N PHE A 7 -42.76 17.57 4.92
CA PHE A 7 -42.47 16.19 4.53
C PHE A 7 -41.52 16.11 3.32
N LEU A 8 -41.75 16.92 2.29
CA LEU A 8 -40.91 16.95 1.09
C LEU A 8 -39.46 17.37 1.40
N ILE A 9 -39.27 18.36 2.28
CA ILE A 9 -37.95 18.82 2.70
C ILE A 9 -37.19 17.70 3.44
N ILE A 10 -37.87 16.97 4.34
CA ILE A 10 -37.27 15.85 5.06
C ILE A 10 -36.83 14.76 4.08
N LEU A 11 -37.67 14.43 3.09
CA LEU A 11 -37.33 13.46 2.05
C LEU A 11 -36.10 13.89 1.25
N LEU A 12 -36.02 15.16 0.88
CA LEU A 12 -34.88 15.72 0.14
C LEU A 12 -33.57 15.63 0.96
N LEU A 13 -33.63 15.93 2.26
CA LEU A 13 -32.47 15.82 3.15
C LEU A 13 -31.96 14.38 3.23
N ILE A 14 -32.85 13.38 3.34
CA ILE A 14 -32.48 11.96 3.33
C ILE A 14 -31.76 11.60 2.02
N ILE A 15 -32.29 12.03 0.87
CA ILE A 15 -31.68 11.78 -0.44
C ILE A 15 -30.28 12.43 -0.50
N CYS A 16 -30.14 13.68 -0.06
CA CYS A 16 -28.84 14.37 -0.03
C CYS A 16 -27.81 13.62 0.84
N THR A 17 -28.20 13.11 2.00
CA THR A 17 -27.30 12.32 2.87
C THR A 17 -26.87 11.01 2.19
N ILE A 18 -27.80 10.30 1.54
CA ILE A 18 -27.49 9.07 0.80
C ILE A 18 -26.53 9.36 -0.37
N CYS A 19 -26.79 10.41 -1.16
CA CYS A 19 -25.92 10.82 -2.25
C CYS A 19 -24.52 11.19 -1.76
N TYR A 20 -24.41 11.96 -0.67
CA TYR A 20 -23.12 12.36 -0.11
C TYR A 20 -22.31 11.14 0.37
N THR A 21 -22.94 10.24 1.13
CA THR A 21 -22.27 9.03 1.62
C THR A 21 -21.80 8.12 0.48
N TYR A 22 -22.61 7.99 -0.58
CA TYR A 22 -22.23 7.26 -1.78
C TYR A 22 -21.00 7.88 -2.49
N LEU A 23 -20.96 9.21 -2.66
CA LEU A 23 -19.82 9.90 -3.27
C LEU A 23 -18.53 9.70 -2.45
N VAL A 24 -18.61 9.79 -1.14
CA VAL A 24 -17.47 9.53 -0.25
C VAL A 24 -16.99 8.08 -0.36
N TYR A 25 -17.90 7.12 -0.41
CA TYR A 25 -17.57 5.71 -0.63
C TYR A 25 -16.85 5.50 -1.96
N GLN A 26 -17.38 6.08 -3.05
CA GLN A 26 -16.79 5.98 -4.38
C GLN A 26 -15.38 6.61 -4.43
N ALA A 27 -15.20 7.75 -3.78
CA ALA A 27 -13.89 8.40 -3.67
C ALA A 27 -12.87 7.52 -2.94
N LYS A 28 -13.27 6.92 -1.80
CA LYS A 28 -12.42 5.98 -1.05
C LYS A 28 -12.06 4.73 -1.88
N TYR A 29 -13.04 4.16 -2.56
CA TYR A 29 -12.84 3.00 -3.44
C TYR A 29 -11.86 3.32 -4.58
N ASN A 30 -12.03 4.47 -5.25
CA ASN A 30 -11.16 4.89 -6.34
C ASN A 30 -9.74 5.16 -5.85
N ASN A 31 -9.59 5.79 -4.68
CA ASN A 31 -8.28 5.99 -4.05
C ASN A 31 -7.59 4.65 -3.75
N ALA A 32 -8.29 3.71 -3.12
CA ALA A 32 -7.76 2.38 -2.85
C ALA A 32 -7.35 1.68 -4.15
N LYS A 33 -8.18 1.73 -5.19
CA LYS A 33 -7.87 1.16 -6.51
C LYS A 33 -6.60 1.75 -7.12
N GLN A 34 -6.42 3.07 -7.05
CA GLN A 34 -5.25 3.76 -7.59
C GLN A 34 -3.96 3.36 -6.86
N ILE A 35 -4.00 3.37 -5.52
CA ILE A 35 -2.86 2.95 -4.70
C ILE A 35 -2.54 1.48 -4.94
N ASN A 36 -3.56 0.62 -4.96
CA ASN A 36 -3.39 -0.81 -5.19
C ASN A 36 -2.76 -1.09 -6.55
N ALA A 37 -3.20 -0.43 -7.63
CA ALA A 37 -2.64 -0.62 -8.96
C ALA A 37 -1.13 -0.33 -9.01
N ALA A 38 -0.64 0.62 -8.20
CA ALA A 38 0.78 0.96 -8.14
C ALA A 38 1.66 -0.19 -7.60
N PHE A 39 1.09 -1.10 -6.83
CA PHE A 39 1.80 -2.23 -6.19
C PHE A 39 1.37 -3.59 -6.75
N GLN A 40 0.09 -3.78 -7.08
CA GLN A 40 -0.46 -4.99 -7.70
C GLN A 40 0.24 -5.36 -9.00
N LYS A 41 0.76 -4.38 -9.75
CA LYS A 41 1.53 -4.64 -10.97
C LYS A 41 2.77 -5.51 -10.76
N TYR A 42 3.27 -5.62 -9.52
CA TYR A 42 4.40 -6.47 -9.17
C TYR A 42 4.00 -7.90 -8.77
N TYR A 43 2.73 -8.15 -8.45
CA TYR A 43 2.27 -9.45 -7.98
C TYR A 43 2.45 -10.55 -9.05
N ASN A 44 3.01 -11.70 -8.65
CA ASN A 44 3.39 -12.81 -9.55
C ASN A 44 4.26 -12.36 -10.73
N LYS A 45 5.08 -11.31 -10.54
CA LYS A 45 6.08 -10.85 -11.51
C LYS A 45 7.47 -11.01 -10.94
N LYS A 46 8.37 -11.46 -11.82
CA LYS A 46 9.81 -11.43 -11.61
C LYS A 46 10.32 -10.06 -12.01
N ILE A 47 10.96 -9.38 -11.08
CA ILE A 47 11.49 -8.02 -11.27
C ILE A 47 12.96 -7.96 -10.84
N TYR A 48 13.71 -7.03 -11.40
CA TYR A 48 15.11 -6.82 -11.01
C TYR A 48 15.22 -5.92 -9.78
N GLY A 49 16.39 -5.91 -9.14
CA GLY A 49 16.64 -5.07 -7.95
C GLY A 49 16.32 -3.58 -8.15
N ALA A 50 16.51 -3.02 -9.34
CA ALA A 50 16.15 -1.62 -9.63
C ALA A 50 14.63 -1.35 -9.56
N ASP A 51 13.82 -2.28 -10.05
CA ASP A 51 12.36 -2.19 -9.98
C ASP A 51 11.86 -2.40 -8.54
N LEU A 52 12.47 -3.33 -7.81
CA LEU A 52 12.17 -3.55 -6.38
C LEU A 52 12.55 -2.32 -5.55
N ALA A 53 13.70 -1.69 -5.83
CA ALA A 53 14.10 -0.44 -5.21
C ALA A 53 13.07 0.68 -5.44
N THR A 54 12.53 0.75 -6.66
CA THR A 54 11.45 1.69 -7.00
C THR A 54 10.18 1.40 -6.19
N ALA A 55 9.80 0.13 -6.03
CA ALA A 55 8.66 -0.26 -5.19
C ALA A 55 8.87 0.13 -3.71
N ILE A 56 10.07 -0.14 -3.18
CA ILE A 56 10.48 0.21 -1.81
C ILE A 56 10.38 1.73 -1.59
N ASN A 57 11.01 2.53 -2.45
CA ASN A 57 10.97 3.99 -2.34
C ASN A 57 9.54 4.52 -2.40
N LYS A 58 8.70 3.95 -3.25
CA LYS A 58 7.29 4.33 -3.37
C LYS A 58 6.49 4.04 -2.11
N ALA A 59 6.70 2.88 -1.49
CA ALA A 59 6.04 2.52 -0.24
C ALA A 59 6.52 3.41 0.93
N ILE A 60 7.81 3.72 1.00
CA ILE A 60 8.38 4.62 2.03
C ILE A 60 7.84 6.04 1.88
N ASP A 61 7.85 6.59 0.66
CA ASP A 61 7.30 7.93 0.38
C ASP A 61 5.81 7.97 0.70
N TYR A 62 5.05 6.93 0.31
CA TYR A 62 3.64 6.81 0.62
C TYR A 62 3.37 6.81 2.13
N ASN A 63 4.04 5.96 2.89
CA ASN A 63 3.87 5.91 4.34
C ASN A 63 4.28 7.22 5.03
N THR A 64 5.36 7.84 4.57
CA THR A 64 5.83 9.13 5.11
C THR A 64 4.80 10.24 4.86
N LYS A 65 4.25 10.33 3.64
CA LYS A 65 3.21 11.30 3.29
C LYS A 65 1.90 11.10 4.06
N ASN A 66 1.58 9.85 4.41
CA ASN A 66 0.40 9.50 5.20
C ASN A 66 0.65 9.59 6.72
N GLY A 67 1.86 9.99 7.15
CA GLY A 67 2.18 10.12 8.57
C GLY A 67 2.13 8.80 9.34
N ILE A 68 2.43 7.68 8.69
CA ILE A 68 2.44 6.36 9.34
C ILE A 68 3.54 6.35 10.42
N GLU A 69 3.15 6.02 11.65
CA GLU A 69 4.06 5.98 12.79
C GLU A 69 5.12 4.89 12.63
N LYS A 70 6.28 5.12 13.24
CA LYS A 70 7.37 4.14 13.31
C LYS A 70 7.56 3.65 14.73
N ASN A 71 7.90 2.37 14.87
CA ASN A 71 8.26 1.78 16.15
C ASN A 71 9.70 2.16 16.55
N LYS A 72 10.16 1.65 17.70
CA LYS A 72 11.50 1.90 18.25
C LYS A 72 12.64 1.46 17.30
N ASP A 73 12.38 0.49 16.43
CA ASP A 73 13.34 -0.02 15.43
C ASP A 73 13.31 0.75 14.11
N SER A 74 12.57 1.87 14.06
CA SER A 74 12.31 2.70 12.88
C SER A 74 11.54 2.00 11.76
N LEU A 75 10.74 0.99 12.09
CA LEU A 75 9.85 0.29 11.15
C LEU A 75 8.44 0.87 11.20
N PHE A 76 7.79 1.03 10.06
CA PHE A 76 6.41 1.49 9.99
C PHE A 76 5.46 0.52 10.72
N ILE A 77 4.58 1.08 11.54
CA ILE A 77 3.56 0.35 12.28
C ILE A 77 2.37 0.09 11.34
N GLU A 78 1.87 -1.13 11.38
CA GLU A 78 0.66 -1.48 10.62
C GLU A 78 -0.54 -0.82 11.32
N ASN A 79 -1.45 -0.20 10.54
CA ASN A 79 -2.55 0.61 11.10
C ASN A 79 -3.95 0.24 10.58
N GLU A 80 -4.12 -0.96 10.01
CA GLU A 80 -5.37 -1.56 9.51
C GLU A 80 -6.11 -0.72 8.45
N THR A 81 -5.47 0.32 7.91
CA THR A 81 -6.12 1.29 7.02
C THR A 81 -5.27 1.62 5.79
N ASN A 82 -4.07 2.15 5.94
CA ASN A 82 -3.26 2.61 4.82
C ASN A 82 -1.75 2.41 4.99
N SER A 83 -1.24 1.78 6.04
CA SER A 83 0.18 1.45 6.12
C SER A 83 0.57 0.41 5.05
N ILE A 84 1.69 0.59 4.36
CA ILE A 84 2.22 -0.38 3.38
C ILE A 84 3.53 -0.96 3.89
N LYS A 85 3.66 -2.29 3.89
CA LYS A 85 4.91 -2.98 4.19
C LYS A 85 5.45 -3.72 2.96
N ILE A 86 6.76 -3.65 2.74
CA ILE A 86 7.44 -4.53 1.79
C ILE A 86 8.48 -5.32 2.56
N ASN A 87 8.41 -6.65 2.43
CA ASN A 87 9.35 -7.59 3.02
C ASN A 87 10.12 -8.29 1.89
N ILE A 88 11.44 -8.42 2.05
CA ILE A 88 12.33 -9.01 1.05
C ILE A 88 13.01 -10.23 1.68
N LYS A 89 12.67 -11.43 1.22
CA LYS A 89 13.32 -12.68 1.63
C LYS A 89 14.52 -12.95 0.71
N MET A 90 15.71 -12.99 1.30
CA MET A 90 16.96 -13.29 0.59
C MET A 90 17.31 -14.76 0.74
N ILE A 91 17.74 -15.42 -0.35
CA ILE A 91 18.09 -16.85 -0.35
C ILE A 91 19.38 -17.07 0.47
N ASP A 92 20.36 -16.18 0.33
CA ASP A 92 21.72 -16.37 0.81
C ASP A 92 21.83 -16.46 2.35
N LYS A 93 20.81 -16.00 3.08
CA LYS A 93 20.83 -15.88 4.54
C LYS A 93 19.56 -16.39 5.24
N ASP A 94 18.60 -16.94 4.50
CA ASP A 94 17.23 -17.28 4.97
C ASP A 94 16.60 -16.17 5.85
N ASN A 95 16.91 -14.92 5.51
CA ASN A 95 16.52 -13.75 6.28
C ASN A 95 15.51 -12.94 5.48
N THR A 96 14.47 -12.48 6.19
CA THR A 96 13.49 -11.54 5.66
C THR A 96 13.82 -10.14 6.16
N TYR A 97 14.02 -9.21 5.24
CA TYR A 97 14.37 -7.82 5.53
C TYR A 97 13.17 -6.91 5.26
N PRO A 98 12.76 -6.07 6.21
CA PRO A 98 11.75 -5.05 5.95
C PRO A 98 12.36 -3.91 5.11
N MET A 99 11.55 -3.27 4.28
CA MET A 99 11.96 -2.24 3.33
C MET A 99 12.75 -1.09 3.96
N GLU A 100 12.46 -0.75 5.21
CA GLU A 100 13.13 0.32 5.95
C GLU A 100 14.60 -0.03 6.23
N LYS A 101 14.95 -1.30 6.42
CA LYS A 101 16.34 -1.72 6.61
C LYS A 101 17.12 -1.65 5.30
N ILE A 102 16.48 -1.98 4.17
CA ILE A 102 17.09 -1.80 2.84
C ILE A 102 17.33 -0.31 2.58
N ALA A 103 16.32 0.53 2.80
CA ALA A 103 16.44 1.97 2.59
C ALA A 103 17.47 2.63 3.52
N ALA A 104 17.50 2.27 4.81
CA ALA A 104 18.48 2.78 5.77
C ALA A 104 19.92 2.37 5.44
N SER A 105 20.10 1.23 4.76
CA SER A 105 21.43 0.78 4.29
C SER A 105 21.88 1.48 3.00
N GLY A 106 20.99 2.26 2.37
CA GLY A 106 21.22 2.98 1.11
C GLY A 106 20.57 2.24 -0.07
N ILE A 107 19.50 2.81 -0.61
CA ILE A 107 18.78 2.21 -1.75
C ILE A 107 19.65 2.11 -3.01
N GLU A 108 20.58 3.04 -3.20
CA GLU A 108 21.55 3.00 -4.30
C GLU A 108 22.47 1.77 -4.19
N LYS A 109 22.97 1.47 -2.99
CA LYS A 109 23.78 0.26 -2.74
C LYS A 109 22.99 -1.01 -3.01
N PHE A 110 21.70 -1.02 -2.68
CA PHE A 110 20.83 -2.13 -3.02
C PHE A 110 20.74 -2.32 -4.54
N ILE A 111 20.60 -1.24 -5.31
CA ILE A 111 20.63 -1.31 -6.77
C ILE A 111 22.00 -1.83 -7.26
N ASP A 112 23.10 -1.29 -6.74
CA ASP A 112 24.45 -1.69 -7.17
C ASP A 112 24.72 -3.19 -6.97
N TYR A 113 24.29 -3.74 -5.84
CA TYR A 113 24.52 -5.16 -5.51
C TYR A 113 23.48 -6.10 -6.13
N TYR A 114 22.23 -5.66 -6.29
CA TYR A 114 21.12 -6.55 -6.65
C TYR A 114 20.47 -6.23 -8.00
N ASN A 115 21.00 -5.32 -8.82
CA ASN A 115 20.41 -4.98 -10.13
C ASN A 115 20.29 -6.16 -11.11
N LYS A 116 21.17 -7.16 -11.01
CA LYS A 116 21.15 -8.38 -11.83
C LYS A 116 20.40 -9.54 -11.16
N ILE A 117 19.98 -9.36 -9.91
CA ILE A 117 19.25 -10.37 -9.14
C ILE A 117 17.76 -10.16 -9.37
N GLN A 118 17.05 -11.26 -9.57
CA GLN A 118 15.60 -11.25 -9.73
C GLN A 118 14.90 -11.55 -8.41
N PHE A 119 13.74 -10.92 -8.24
CA PHE A 119 12.84 -11.10 -7.12
C PHE A 119 11.44 -11.37 -7.65
N GLU A 120 10.73 -12.29 -7.05
CA GLU A 120 9.32 -12.57 -7.33
C GLU A 120 8.46 -12.07 -6.19
N CYS A 121 7.40 -11.33 -6.51
CA CYS A 121 6.38 -11.00 -5.52
C CYS A 121 5.47 -12.22 -5.32
N THR A 122 5.65 -12.95 -4.22
CA THR A 122 4.95 -14.21 -3.94
C THR A 122 3.67 -14.01 -3.15
N ASP A 123 3.56 -12.91 -2.39
CA ASP A 123 2.37 -12.60 -1.60
C ASP A 123 2.02 -11.11 -1.65
N ILE A 124 0.71 -10.84 -1.69
CA ILE A 124 0.14 -9.50 -1.54
C ILE A 124 -1.08 -9.58 -0.64
N GLN A 125 -1.07 -8.78 0.43
CA GLN A 125 -2.16 -8.72 1.39
C GLN A 125 -2.82 -7.36 1.36
N TYR A 126 -4.09 -7.31 1.77
CA TYR A 126 -4.89 -6.10 1.83
C TYR A 126 -5.39 -5.85 3.25
N HIS A 127 -5.59 -4.58 3.57
CA HIS A 127 -6.29 -4.12 4.75
C HIS A 127 -7.76 -4.50 4.64
N THR A 128 -8.31 -5.17 5.65
CA THR A 128 -9.71 -5.62 5.63
C THR A 128 -10.69 -4.46 5.51
N ASN A 129 -10.40 -3.32 6.16
CA ASN A 129 -11.33 -2.19 6.26
C ASN A 129 -11.35 -1.28 5.02
N THR A 130 -10.21 -1.13 4.36
CA THR A 130 -10.04 -0.17 3.26
C THR A 130 -9.81 -0.85 1.91
N ASN A 131 -9.55 -2.16 1.93
CA ASN A 131 -9.09 -2.94 0.79
C ASN A 131 -7.82 -2.36 0.13
N MET A 132 -7.04 -1.58 0.87
CA MET A 132 -5.77 -1.03 0.39
C MET A 132 -4.66 -2.06 0.58
N VAL A 133 -3.64 -2.06 -0.28
CA VAL A 133 -2.47 -2.94 -0.11
C VAL A 133 -1.86 -2.70 1.28
N LYS A 134 -1.74 -3.79 2.03
CA LYS A 134 -1.17 -3.83 3.39
C LYS A 134 0.29 -4.26 3.35
N SER A 135 0.58 -5.33 2.62
CA SER A 135 1.93 -5.85 2.52
C SER A 135 2.22 -6.54 1.21
N LEU A 136 3.49 -6.53 0.80
CA LEU A 136 4.04 -7.36 -0.27
C LEU A 136 5.21 -8.19 0.26
N LEU A 137 5.32 -9.43 -0.19
CA LEU A 137 6.49 -10.30 0.03
C LEU A 137 7.21 -10.50 -1.30
N PHE A 138 8.47 -10.10 -1.35
CA PHE A 138 9.37 -10.40 -2.45
C PHE A 138 10.36 -11.46 -2.03
N GLU A 139 10.49 -12.53 -2.82
CA GLU A 139 11.48 -13.57 -2.62
C GLU A 139 12.53 -13.46 -3.71
N GLN A 140 13.80 -13.41 -3.33
CA GLN A 140 14.91 -13.55 -4.27
C GLN A 140 14.77 -14.89 -4.99
N ILE A 141 15.10 -14.91 -6.28
CA ILE A 141 15.07 -16.10 -7.12
C ILE A 141 16.52 -16.46 -7.46
N THR A 142 16.89 -17.73 -7.32
CA THR A 142 18.14 -18.24 -7.89
C THR A 142 17.92 -18.46 -9.38
N THR A 143 18.75 -17.87 -10.22
CA THR A 143 18.79 -18.17 -11.66
C THR A 143 19.26 -19.60 -11.90
#